data_AF-A0A8T5RU02-F1
#
_entry.id   AF-A0A8T5RU02-F1
#
_cell.length_a   1.000
_cell.length_b   1.000
_cell.length_c   1.000
_cell.angle_alpha   90.00
_cell.angle_beta   90.00
_cell.angle_gamma   90.00
#
_symmetry.space_group_name_H-M   'P 1'
#
loop_
_entity.id
_entity.type
_entity.pdbx_description
1 polymer ?
#
loop_
_entity_poly.entity_id
_entity_poly.type
_entity_poly.pdbx_seq_one_letter_code
_entity_poly.pdbx_strand_id
1 'polypeptide(L)'
;MPNSNGKDIESFIRYDIINKIKKIKGKHPPIAEIVENKPRALSVKSVHDLNKKLKNFYLITLKNYSKQPKLRYFLTISIANNSSDLLVQLARDIVLKHNLKLIQYSFYPKTLRIQLLCMKEIQKTEDYNNSVKILKSIRKDFREKLGRIKNLIENEEF
;
A
#
# COMPACT_ATOMS: atom_id res chain seq x y z
N MET A 1 20.73 2.75 26.21
CA MET A 1 19.34 2.93 26.70
C MET A 1 18.51 3.47 25.56
N PRO A 2 17.39 2.86 25.14
CA PRO A 2 16.59 3.44 24.07
C PRO A 2 15.70 4.55 24.65
N ASN A 3 15.91 5.77 24.15
CA ASN A 3 15.17 6.98 24.50
C ASN A 3 13.68 6.83 24.16
N SER A 4 12.84 6.95 25.18
CA SER A 4 11.38 6.85 25.15
C SER A 4 10.70 8.19 24.84
N ASN A 5 10.99 8.80 23.69
CA ASN A 5 10.35 10.07 23.28
C ASN A 5 9.57 9.99 21.95
N GLY A 6 9.10 8.80 21.59
CA GLY A 6 8.09 8.62 20.55
C GLY A 6 7.20 7.44 20.92
N LYS A 7 5.89 7.53 20.65
CA LYS A 7 5.03 6.35 20.80
C LYS A 7 5.63 5.23 19.95
N ASP A 8 5.91 4.09 20.57
CA ASP A 8 6.40 2.91 19.86
C ASP A 8 5.44 2.58 18.71
N ILE A 9 5.98 2.51 17.48
CA ILE A 9 5.19 2.29 16.26
C ILE A 9 4.44 0.96 16.33
N GLU A 10 5.03 -0.07 16.94
CA GLU A 10 4.39 -1.37 17.09
C GLU A 10 3.14 -1.26 17.98
N SER A 11 3.29 -0.58 19.12
CA SER A 11 2.19 -0.29 20.04
C SER A 11 1.09 0.55 19.37
N PHE A 12 1.45 1.62 18.66
CA PHE A 12 0.49 2.46 17.93
C PHE A 12 -0.30 1.65 16.88
N ILE A 13 0.40 0.86 16.08
CA ILE A 13 -0.26 0.02 15.08
C ILE A 13 -1.21 -0.97 15.75
N ARG A 14 -0.78 -1.62 16.84
CA ARG A 14 -1.56 -2.65 17.54
C ARG A 14 -2.82 -2.07 18.21
N TYR A 15 -2.69 -0.98 18.94
CA TYR A 15 -3.74 -0.47 19.83
C TYR A 15 -4.60 0.62 19.20
N ASP A 16 -4.04 1.51 18.37
CA ASP A 16 -4.78 2.62 17.76
C ASP A 16 -5.35 2.23 16.38
N ILE A 17 -4.54 1.56 15.56
CA ILE A 17 -4.90 1.28 14.16
C ILE A 17 -5.71 -0.01 14.03
N ILE A 18 -5.14 -1.16 14.39
CA ILE A 18 -5.74 -2.47 14.11
C ILE A 18 -6.61 -3.03 15.23
N ASN A 19 -6.72 -2.34 16.37
CA ASN A 19 -7.60 -2.78 17.44
C ASN A 19 -9.05 -2.89 16.91
N LYS A 20 -9.66 -4.06 17.11
CA LYS A 20 -10.99 -4.45 16.60
C LYS A 20 -11.13 -4.39 15.06
N ILE A 21 -10.02 -4.33 14.32
CA ILE A 21 -10.02 -4.39 12.85
C ILE A 21 -9.96 -5.85 12.39
N LYS A 22 -10.72 -6.16 11.34
CA LYS A 22 -10.73 -7.49 10.73
C LYS A 22 -9.40 -7.77 10.03
N LYS A 23 -8.70 -8.81 10.48
CA LYS A 23 -7.60 -9.42 9.74
C LYS A 23 -8.14 -10.20 8.54
N ILE A 24 -7.55 -9.99 7.37
CA ILE A 24 -7.87 -10.78 6.16
C ILE A 24 -7.25 -12.16 6.30
N LYS A 25 -8.10 -13.18 6.36
CA LYS A 25 -7.69 -14.59 6.50
C LYS A 25 -7.06 -15.12 5.21
N GLY A 26 -6.19 -16.12 5.35
CA GLY A 26 -5.53 -16.80 4.23
C GLY A 26 -4.01 -16.61 4.23
N LYS A 27 -3.34 -17.42 3.41
CA LYS A 27 -1.89 -17.29 3.17
C LYS A 27 -1.66 -16.21 2.13
N HIS A 28 -0.96 -15.17 2.54
CA HIS A 28 -0.62 -14.01 1.72
C HIS A 28 0.72 -14.27 1.00
N PRO A 29 0.81 -14.13 -0.33
CA PRO A 29 2.08 -14.27 -1.04
C PRO A 29 3.10 -13.22 -0.55
N PRO A 30 4.41 -13.51 -0.62
CA PRO A 30 5.42 -12.52 -0.27
C PRO A 30 5.41 -11.34 -1.27
N ILE A 31 5.90 -10.19 -0.82
CA ILE A 31 6.07 -8.99 -1.65
C ILE A 31 7.54 -8.88 -2.07
N ALA A 32 7.81 -8.82 -3.38
CA ALA A 32 9.16 -8.62 -3.88
C ALA A 32 9.63 -7.18 -3.66
N GLU A 33 10.88 -7.00 -3.24
CA GLU A 33 11.56 -5.72 -3.09
C GLU A 33 13.04 -5.89 -3.47
N ILE A 34 13.65 -4.84 -4.04
CA ILE A 34 15.11 -4.78 -4.22
C ILE A 34 15.71 -4.14 -2.97
N VAL A 35 16.59 -4.85 -2.28
CA VAL A 35 17.33 -4.37 -1.10
C VAL A 35 18.81 -4.56 -1.39
N GLU A 36 19.60 -3.48 -1.38
CA GLU A 36 21.03 -3.50 -1.68
C GLU A 36 21.34 -4.17 -3.03
N ASN A 37 20.58 -3.78 -4.08
CA ASN A 37 20.65 -4.36 -5.42
C ASN A 37 20.37 -5.87 -5.52
N LYS A 38 19.83 -6.49 -4.47
CA LYS A 38 19.44 -7.91 -4.46
C LYS A 38 17.92 -8.05 -4.37
N PRO A 39 17.29 -8.90 -5.20
CA PRO A 39 15.87 -9.20 -5.06
C PRO A 39 15.64 -9.96 -3.76
N ARG A 40 14.69 -9.48 -2.94
CA ARG A 40 14.25 -10.11 -1.70
C ARG A 40 12.74 -10.27 -1.70
N ALA A 41 12.27 -11.39 -1.16
CA ALA A 41 10.84 -11.69 -1.05
C ALA A 41 10.35 -11.45 0.38
N LEU A 42 9.79 -10.28 0.68
CA LEU A 42 9.29 -9.92 2.00
C LEU A 42 8.08 -10.77 2.40
N SER A 43 8.24 -11.59 3.45
CA SER A 43 7.14 -12.40 3.99
C SER A 43 6.07 -11.52 4.63
N VAL A 44 4.83 -11.64 4.14
CA VAL A 44 3.65 -10.98 4.71
C VAL A 44 3.22 -11.69 5.99
N LYS A 45 3.20 -10.95 7.11
CA LYS A 45 2.73 -11.46 8.42
C LYS A 45 1.23 -11.35 8.58
N SER A 46 0.67 -10.23 8.13
CA SER A 46 -0.75 -9.96 8.25
C SER A 46 -1.18 -8.86 7.30
N VAL A 47 -2.44 -8.96 6.88
CA VAL A 47 -3.15 -7.88 6.21
C VAL A 47 -4.42 -7.59 7.01
N HIS A 48 -4.67 -6.32 7.29
CA HIS A 48 -5.86 -5.86 7.99
C HIS A 48 -6.69 -4.96 7.06
N ASP A 49 -8.00 -5.18 7.07
CA ASP A 49 -8.95 -4.38 6.28
C ASP A 49 -9.39 -3.15 7.08
N LEU A 50 -8.89 -1.97 6.71
CA LEU A 50 -9.20 -0.71 7.38
C LEU A 50 -10.49 -0.07 6.87
N ASN A 51 -11.25 -0.69 5.95
CA ASN A 51 -12.43 -0.10 5.29
C ASN A 51 -13.43 0.58 6.24
N LYS A 52 -13.63 0.04 7.45
CA LYS A 52 -14.53 0.62 8.46
C LYS A 52 -14.06 1.99 8.97
N LYS A 53 -12.75 2.21 9.07
CA LYS A 53 -12.13 3.48 9.53
C LYS A 53 -11.73 4.38 8.37
N LEU A 54 -11.20 3.77 7.30
CA LEU A 54 -10.67 4.44 6.12
C LEU A 54 -11.08 3.66 4.87
N LYS A 55 -11.96 4.24 4.06
CA LYS A 55 -12.52 3.58 2.87
C LYS A 55 -11.43 3.21 1.86
N ASN A 56 -11.34 1.94 1.49
CA ASN A 56 -10.39 1.30 0.57
C ASN A 56 -8.93 1.26 1.07
N PHE A 57 -8.73 1.31 2.38
CA PHE A 57 -7.41 1.18 2.98
C PHE A 57 -7.19 -0.21 3.56
N TYR A 58 -5.94 -0.64 3.49
CA TYR A 58 -5.43 -1.86 4.10
C TYR A 58 -4.14 -1.55 4.83
N LEU A 59 -3.87 -2.32 5.88
CA LEU A 59 -2.56 -2.32 6.54
C LEU A 59 -1.87 -3.66 6.29
N ILE A 60 -0.71 -3.62 5.64
CA ILE A 60 0.15 -4.79 5.43
C ILE A 60 1.30 -4.73 6.41
N THR A 61 1.51 -5.83 7.13
CA THR A 61 2.67 -6.00 8.02
C THR A 61 3.62 -7.01 7.39
N LEU A 62 4.88 -6.62 7.19
CA LEU A 62 5.92 -7.44 6.57
C LEU A 62 7.02 -7.77 7.59
N LYS A 63 7.63 -8.94 7.46
CA LYS A 63 8.90 -9.23 8.15
C LYS A 63 10.01 -8.38 7.53
N ASN A 64 10.85 -7.80 8.38
CA ASN A 64 12.06 -7.13 7.92
C ASN A 64 13.27 -8.08 7.93
N TYR A 65 14.03 -8.13 6.84
CA TYR A 65 15.24 -8.95 6.74
C TYR A 65 16.45 -8.29 7.40
N SER A 66 16.49 -6.96 7.53
CA SER A 66 17.57 -6.27 8.27
C SER A 66 17.49 -6.48 9.79
N LYS A 67 16.47 -7.22 10.26
CA LYS A 67 16.18 -7.56 11.66
C LYS A 67 15.82 -6.37 12.57
N GLN A 68 16.10 -5.12 12.18
CA GLN A 68 15.67 -3.91 12.89
C GLN A 68 15.09 -2.86 11.93
N PRO A 69 13.85 -2.36 12.16
CA PRO A 69 12.84 -2.92 13.08
C PRO A 69 12.42 -4.33 12.64
N LYS A 70 11.93 -5.20 13.54
CA LYS A 70 11.55 -6.59 13.21
C LYS A 70 10.43 -6.68 12.17
N LEU A 71 9.51 -5.71 12.22
CA LEU A 71 8.35 -5.60 11.36
C LEU A 71 8.36 -4.25 10.65
N ARG A 72 7.85 -4.24 9.41
CA ARG A 72 7.58 -3.03 8.64
C ARG A 72 6.09 -2.94 8.40
N TYR A 73 5.54 -1.73 8.50
CA TYR A 73 4.12 -1.47 8.40
C TYR A 73 3.84 -0.61 7.17
N PHE A 74 2.94 -1.07 6.31
CA PHE A 74 2.59 -0.39 5.08
C PHE A 74 1.11 -0.08 5.04
N LEU A 75 0.80 1.22 4.96
CA LEU A 75 -0.53 1.67 4.63
C LEU A 75 -0.72 1.56 3.12
N THR A 76 -1.80 0.92 2.71
CA THR A 76 -2.00 0.52 1.32
C THR A 76 -3.40 0.89 0.84
N ILE A 77 -3.51 1.33 -0.41
CA ILE A 77 -4.79 1.49 -1.09
C ILE A 77 -4.79 0.75 -2.42
N SER A 78 -5.97 0.32 -2.86
CA SER A 78 -6.20 -0.13 -4.22
C SER A 78 -6.49 1.05 -5.11
N ILE A 79 -5.67 1.26 -6.14
CA ILE A 79 -5.90 2.28 -7.16
C ILE A 79 -6.62 1.70 -8.39
N ALA A 80 -6.49 0.38 -8.63
CA ALA A 80 -7.32 -0.36 -9.58
C ALA A 80 -7.60 -1.79 -9.08
N ASN A 81 -8.84 -2.25 -9.24
CA ASN A 81 -9.26 -3.60 -8.82
C ASN A 81 -8.68 -4.72 -9.68
N ASN A 82 -8.37 -4.43 -10.93
CA ASN A 82 -7.64 -5.30 -11.83
C ASN A 82 -6.43 -4.52 -12.34
N SER A 83 -5.25 -5.12 -12.23
CA SER A 83 -4.04 -4.54 -12.77
C SER A 83 -3.88 -4.87 -14.24
N SER A 84 -3.28 -3.95 -14.99
CA SER A 84 -2.77 -4.17 -16.34
C SER A 84 -1.49 -3.34 -16.53
N ASP A 85 -0.69 -3.65 -17.54
CA ASP A 85 0.57 -2.95 -17.80
C ASP A 85 0.36 -1.45 -18.06
N LEU A 86 -0.71 -1.10 -18.77
CA LEU A 86 -1.12 0.29 -18.99
C LEU A 86 -1.36 1.00 -17.65
N LEU A 87 -2.13 0.40 -16.74
CA LEU A 87 -2.42 1.02 -15.43
C LEU A 87 -1.16 1.18 -14.59
N VAL A 88 -0.24 0.21 -14.66
CA VAL A 88 1.08 0.27 -13.99
C VAL A 88 1.88 1.45 -14.54
N GLN A 89 1.98 1.59 -15.86
CA GLN A 89 2.70 2.69 -16.51
C GLN A 89 2.10 4.05 -16.12
N LEU A 90 0.78 4.19 -16.17
CA LEU A 90 0.08 5.43 -15.82
C LEU A 90 0.32 5.85 -14.37
N ALA A 91 0.34 4.88 -13.45
CA ALA A 91 0.56 5.11 -12.03
C ALA A 91 2.03 5.38 -11.68
N ARG A 92 2.99 4.89 -12.48
CA ARG A 92 4.43 4.93 -12.17
C ARG A 92 4.92 6.35 -11.86
N ASP A 93 4.62 7.30 -12.74
CA ASP A 93 5.07 8.69 -12.58
C ASP A 93 4.48 9.34 -11.31
N ILE A 94 3.22 9.02 -11.01
CA ILE A 94 2.49 9.56 -9.87
C ILE A 94 3.12 9.01 -8.58
N VAL A 95 3.41 7.71 -8.54
CA VAL A 95 3.97 7.02 -7.37
C VAL A 95 5.40 7.48 -7.09
N LEU A 96 6.24 7.62 -8.12
CA LEU A 96 7.65 8.04 -7.98
C LEU A 96 7.76 9.43 -7.32
N LYS A 97 6.90 10.37 -7.69
CA LYS A 97 6.88 11.73 -7.12
C LYS A 97 6.66 11.77 -5.60
N HIS A 98 5.98 10.76 -5.04
CA HIS A 98 5.60 10.74 -3.62
C HIS A 98 6.37 9.69 -2.79
N ASN A 99 7.41 9.09 -3.37
CA ASN A 99 8.20 8.01 -2.74
C ASN A 99 7.29 6.90 -2.17
N LEU A 100 6.44 6.37 -3.04
CA LEU A 100 5.50 5.30 -2.78
C LEU A 100 5.96 4.02 -3.47
N LYS A 101 5.41 2.87 -3.05
CA LYS A 101 5.61 1.61 -3.76
C LYS A 101 4.35 1.26 -4.52
N LEU A 102 4.51 0.90 -5.79
CA LEU A 102 3.45 0.37 -6.63
C LEU A 102 3.65 -1.14 -6.75
N ILE A 103 2.62 -1.92 -6.40
CA ILE A 103 2.70 -3.38 -6.50
C ILE A 103 1.43 -3.95 -7.13
N GLN A 104 1.58 -5.11 -7.77
CA GLN A 104 0.48 -5.93 -8.26
C GLN A 104 0.27 -7.06 -7.25
N TYR A 105 -0.86 -7.08 -6.56
CA TYR A 105 -1.04 -7.96 -5.41
C TYR A 105 -2.50 -8.34 -5.18
N SER A 106 -2.73 -9.55 -4.68
CA SER A 106 -4.06 -10.03 -4.31
C SER A 106 -4.20 -10.12 -2.80
N PHE A 107 -5.08 -9.29 -2.23
CA PHE A 107 -5.47 -9.41 -0.82
C PHE A 107 -6.30 -10.67 -0.54
N TYR A 108 -6.95 -11.22 -1.57
CA TYR A 108 -7.82 -12.37 -1.44
C TYR A 108 -7.33 -13.43 -2.44
N PRO A 109 -6.33 -14.23 -2.08
CA PRO A 109 -5.66 -15.14 -3.02
C PRO A 109 -6.62 -16.08 -3.76
N LYS A 110 -7.76 -16.42 -3.15
CA LYS A 110 -8.79 -17.28 -3.72
C LYS A 110 -9.56 -16.64 -4.89
N THR A 111 -9.53 -15.32 -5.06
CA THR A 111 -10.37 -14.63 -6.05
C THR A 111 -9.69 -14.44 -7.40
N LEU A 112 -8.43 -14.88 -7.57
CA LEU A 112 -7.58 -14.70 -8.77
C LEU A 112 -7.42 -13.24 -9.24
N ARG A 113 -8.01 -12.27 -8.53
CA ARG A 113 -7.93 -10.85 -8.87
C ARG A 113 -6.64 -10.26 -8.32
N ILE A 114 -5.81 -9.78 -9.24
CA ILE A 114 -4.59 -9.03 -8.93
C ILE A 114 -4.92 -7.54 -9.03
N GLN A 115 -4.86 -6.85 -7.90
CA GLN A 115 -5.12 -5.42 -7.82
C GLN A 115 -3.82 -4.65 -8.06
N LEU A 116 -3.95 -3.43 -8.57
CA LEU A 116 -2.87 -2.47 -8.56
C LEU A 116 -2.95 -1.66 -7.26
N LEU A 117 -1.92 -1.81 -6.43
CA LEU A 117 -1.88 -1.24 -5.09
C LEU A 117 -0.77 -0.19 -4.97
N CYS A 118 -1.06 0.85 -4.21
CA CYS A 118 -0.08 1.85 -3.80
C CYS A 118 0.15 1.78 -2.29
N MET A 119 1.42 1.75 -1.88
CA MET A 119 1.83 1.53 -0.50
C MET A 119 2.75 2.66 -0.01
N LYS A 120 2.51 3.11 1.22
CA LYS A 120 3.43 3.98 1.98
C LYS A 120 3.87 3.26 3.24
N GLU A 121 5.18 3.24 3.48
CA GLU A 121 5.74 2.74 4.74
C GLU A 121 5.49 3.75 5.86
N ILE A 122 5.03 3.26 7.01
CA ILE A 122 4.90 4.05 8.23
C ILE A 122 6.09 3.71 9.12
N GLN A 123 7.02 4.64 9.25
CA GLN A 123 8.20 4.47 10.10
C GLN A 123 7.98 5.05 11.49
N LYS A 124 7.27 6.18 11.58
CA LYS A 124 6.93 6.85 12.82
C LYS A 124 5.43 7.10 12.94
N THR A 125 4.96 7.31 14.16
CA THR A 125 3.53 7.53 14.45
C THR A 125 3.00 8.81 13.80
N GLU A 126 3.83 9.84 13.71
CA GLU A 126 3.48 11.14 13.14
C GLU A 126 3.24 11.04 11.62
N ASP A 127 3.87 10.07 10.96
CA ASP A 127 3.79 9.88 9.50
C ASP A 127 2.43 9.34 9.05
N TYR A 128 1.64 8.77 9.97
CA TYR A 128 0.40 8.06 9.63
C TYR A 128 -0.60 8.94 8.89
N ASN A 129 -0.93 10.11 9.47
CA ASN A 129 -1.92 11.01 8.89
C ASN A 129 -1.45 11.59 7.55
N ASN A 130 -0.16 11.89 7.42
CA ASN A 130 0.42 12.33 6.16
C ASN A 130 0.35 11.22 5.09
N SER A 131 0.66 9.98 5.48
CA SER A 131 0.55 8.81 4.60
C SER A 131 -0.88 8.60 4.09
N VAL A 132 -1.90 8.76 4.95
CA VAL A 132 -3.32 8.72 4.55
C VAL A 132 -3.62 9.80 3.52
N LYS A 133 -3.18 11.05 3.74
CA LYS A 133 -3.41 12.17 2.82
C LYS A 133 -2.77 11.93 1.47
N ILE A 134 -1.49 11.54 1.45
CA ILE A 134 -0.74 11.23 0.23
C ILE A 134 -1.46 10.14 -0.56
N LEU A 135 -1.80 9.00 0.06
CA LEU A 135 -2.45 7.90 -0.65
C LEU A 135 -3.82 8.32 -1.22
N LYS A 136 -4.60 9.14 -0.50
CA LYS A 136 -5.85 9.69 -1.05
C LYS A 136 -5.62 10.58 -2.27
N SER A 137 -4.59 11.45 -2.24
CA SER A 137 -4.23 12.32 -3.36
C SER A 137 -3.89 11.50 -4.60
N ILE A 138 -3.01 10.51 -4.45
CA ILE A 138 -2.59 9.63 -5.55
C ILE A 138 -3.77 8.96 -6.25
N ARG A 139 -4.75 8.50 -5.46
CA ARG A 139 -5.95 7.88 -6.03
C ARG A 139 -6.78 8.88 -6.84
N LYS A 140 -6.85 10.13 -6.40
CA LYS A 140 -7.53 11.21 -7.12
C LYS A 140 -6.78 11.49 -8.42
N ASP A 141 -5.48 11.74 -8.35
CA ASP A 141 -4.63 12.05 -9.50
C ASP A 141 -4.67 10.93 -10.56
N PHE A 142 -4.62 9.68 -10.10
CA PHE A 142 -4.72 8.52 -10.99
C PHE A 142 -6.07 8.45 -11.71
N ARG A 143 -7.17 8.72 -11.01
CA ARG A 143 -8.52 8.76 -11.62
C ARG A 143 -8.68 9.91 -12.60
N GLU A 144 -8.13 11.07 -12.29
CA GLU A 144 -8.13 12.21 -13.21
C GLU A 144 -7.35 11.89 -14.48
N LYS A 145 -6.18 11.25 -14.36
CA LYS A 145 -5.39 10.80 -15.51
C LYS A 145 -6.16 9.80 -16.38
N LEU A 146 -6.88 8.85 -15.75
CA LEU A 146 -7.77 7.93 -16.48
C LEU A 146 -8.94 8.64 -17.16
N GLY A 147 -9.55 9.62 -16.49
CA GLY A 147 -10.64 10.42 -17.08
C GLY A 147 -10.17 11.19 -18.33
N ARG A 148 -8.96 11.75 -18.31
CA ARG A 148 -8.37 12.39 -19.49
C ARG A 148 -8.19 11.42 -20.66
N ILE A 149 -7.69 10.21 -20.39
CA ILE A 149 -7.52 9.17 -21.43
C ILE A 149 -8.88 8.77 -22.01
N LYS A 150 -9.90 8.56 -21.17
CA LYS A 150 -11.26 8.28 -21.62
C LYS A 150 -11.77 9.35 -22.58
N ASN A 151 -11.62 10.62 -22.20
CA ASN A 151 -12.07 11.74 -23.02
C ASN A 151 -11.29 11.87 -24.34
N LEU A 152 -9.99 11.55 -24.35
CA LEU A 152 -9.22 11.54 -25.60
C LEU A 152 -9.75 10.48 -26.57
N ILE A 153 -10.03 9.27 -26.07
CA ILE A 153 -10.58 8.18 -26.89
C ILE A 153 -12.00 8.50 -27.37
N GLU A 154 -12.82 9.15 -26.54
CA GLU A 154 -14.20 9.52 -26.91
C GLU A 154 -14.27 10.68 -27.90
N ASN A 155 -13.25 11.54 -27.96
CA ASN A 155 -13.17 12.67 -28.89
C ASN A 155 -12.37 12.36 -30.17
N GLU A 156 -11.69 11.21 -30.23
CA GLU A 156 -11.19 10.63 -31.49
C GLU A 156 -12.38 9.96 -32.18
N GLU A 157 -13.19 10.76 -32.89
CA GLU A 157 -14.18 10.23 -33.84
C GLU A 157 -13.46 9.31 -34.85
N PHE A 158 -13.84 8.03 -34.86
CA PHE A 158 -13.53 7.10 -35.95
C PHE A 158 -14.67 7.11 -36.97
#